data_AF-A0A957BWH8-F1
#
_entry.id   AF-A0A957BWH8-F1
#
_cell.length_a   1.000
_cell.length_b   1.000
_cell.length_c   1.000
_cell.angle_alpha   90.00
_cell.angle_beta   90.00
_cell.angle_gamma   90.00
#
_symmetry.space_group_name_H-M   'P 1'
#
loop_
_entity.id
_entity.type
_entity.pdbx_description
1 polymer ?
#
loop_
_entity_poly.entity_id
_entity_poly.type
_entity_poly.pdbx_seq_one_letter_code
_entity_poly.pdbx_strand_id
1 'polypeptide(L)'
;MKRTGVFCALLLILAACGRSPLEVAEVQETAAAIQAATIAALPTSTPVPEGSTEPVLPGDPARGEILFNTTHTTAAGVWACSQCHATDATRLVGPGLGGLKDRAASTVVGQTAVEYTHTSIVDPQAHVVQGDPPYPENMMPQDFSQILSTEEIDDLVAYVLSLP
;
A
#
# COMPACT_ATOMS: atom_id res chain seq x y z
N MET A 1 -5.81 72.94 -24.47
CA MET A 1 -6.35 73.03 -25.85
C MET A 1 -6.89 71.65 -26.23
N LYS A 2 -8.22 71.57 -26.52
CA LYS A 2 -8.97 70.61 -27.38
C LYS A 2 -8.89 69.10 -27.00
N ARG A 3 -9.92 68.49 -26.35
CA ARG A 3 -11.19 67.89 -26.90
C ARG A 3 -10.87 66.83 -27.98
N THR A 4 -11.32 65.56 -27.97
CA THR A 4 -12.69 64.97 -27.99
C THR A 4 -12.44 63.44 -28.09
N GLY A 5 -13.01 62.48 -27.36
CA GLY A 5 -14.42 62.09 -27.22
C GLY A 5 -14.97 61.40 -28.47
N VAL A 6 -15.03 60.05 -28.54
CA VAL A 6 -16.05 59.29 -29.30
C VAL A 6 -16.30 57.94 -28.60
N PHE A 7 -17.47 57.84 -27.97
CA PHE A 7 -18.20 56.61 -27.66
C PHE A 7 -18.64 55.94 -28.97
N CYS A 8 -18.52 54.63 -29.09
CA CYS A 8 -19.48 53.85 -29.88
C CYS A 8 -19.64 52.46 -29.28
N ALA A 9 -20.87 52.20 -28.83
CA ALA A 9 -21.35 50.93 -28.35
C ALA A 9 -21.52 49.92 -29.50
N LEU A 10 -21.39 48.62 -29.22
CA LEU A 10 -22.48 47.68 -29.50
C LEU A 10 -22.22 46.33 -28.81
N LEU A 11 -23.17 45.92 -27.97
CA LEU A 11 -23.42 44.54 -27.58
C LEU A 11 -23.70 43.67 -28.82
N LEU A 12 -23.24 42.42 -28.81
CA LEU A 12 -24.01 41.29 -29.35
C LEU A 12 -23.72 40.03 -28.53
N ILE A 13 -24.81 39.52 -27.95
CA ILE A 13 -24.94 38.32 -27.13
C ILE A 13 -25.02 37.11 -28.07
N LEU A 14 -24.24 36.05 -27.81
CA LEU A 14 -24.64 34.68 -28.15
C LEU A 14 -24.42 33.77 -26.94
N ALA A 15 -25.52 33.54 -26.22
CA ALA A 15 -25.70 32.35 -25.40
C ALA A 15 -26.07 31.19 -26.33
N ALA A 16 -25.40 30.05 -26.18
CA ALA A 16 -25.96 28.76 -26.59
C ALA A 16 -25.36 27.65 -25.72
N CYS A 17 -26.25 27.05 -24.91
CA CYS A 17 -26.03 25.87 -24.10
C CYS A 17 -25.65 24.65 -24.96
N GLY A 18 -24.73 23.83 -24.47
CA GLY A 18 -24.40 22.52 -25.05
C GLY A 18 -24.03 21.53 -23.96
N ARG A 19 -25.05 21.06 -23.23
CA ARG A 19 -24.97 19.93 -22.29
C ARG A 19 -25.11 18.66 -23.13
N SER A 20 -24.07 17.83 -23.21
CA SER A 20 -24.20 16.49 -23.79
C SER A 20 -24.52 15.47 -22.69
N PRO A 21 -25.45 14.55 -22.97
CA PRO A 21 -26.04 13.66 -21.98
C PRO A 21 -25.13 12.49 -21.58
N LEU A 22 -25.33 12.07 -20.34
CA LEU A 22 -24.94 10.79 -19.78
C LEU A 22 -25.66 9.68 -20.55
N GLU A 23 -24.93 8.97 -21.40
CA GLU A 23 -25.44 7.75 -22.03
C GLU A 23 -25.23 6.60 -21.04
N VAL A 24 -26.34 6.11 -20.50
CA VAL A 24 -26.44 4.93 -19.64
C VAL A 24 -26.25 3.71 -20.55
N ALA A 25 -25.09 3.06 -20.48
CA ALA A 25 -24.85 1.82 -21.21
C ALA A 25 -25.60 0.67 -20.54
N GLU A 26 -26.36 -0.03 -21.36
CA GLU A 26 -27.34 -1.04 -21.03
C GLU A 26 -26.72 -2.34 -20.50
N VAL A 27 -27.42 -2.92 -19.53
CA VAL A 27 -27.24 -4.29 -19.04
C VAL A 27 -27.67 -5.28 -20.13
N GLN A 28 -26.72 -6.04 -20.68
CA GLN A 28 -27.02 -7.20 -21.52
C GLN A 28 -26.66 -8.48 -20.77
N GLU A 29 -27.71 -9.09 -20.22
CA GLU A 29 -27.74 -10.47 -19.77
C GLU A 29 -27.60 -11.40 -20.99
N THR A 30 -26.46 -12.09 -21.10
CA THR A 30 -26.30 -13.22 -22.02
C THR A 30 -25.97 -14.46 -21.21
N ALA A 31 -27.01 -15.26 -20.96
CA ALA A 31 -26.87 -16.63 -20.50
C ALA A 31 -26.25 -17.47 -21.61
N ALA A 32 -25.00 -17.92 -21.42
CA ALA A 32 -24.34 -18.86 -22.30
C ALA A 32 -23.78 -20.06 -21.52
N ALA A 33 -24.48 -21.18 -21.70
CA ALA A 33 -24.00 -22.55 -21.78
C ALA A 33 -22.71 -22.93 -21.02
N ILE A 34 -22.96 -23.66 -19.93
CA ILE A 34 -22.18 -24.75 -19.32
C ILE A 34 -21.19 -25.41 -20.31
N GLN A 35 -19.89 -25.28 -20.03
CA GLN A 35 -18.88 -26.26 -20.43
C GLN A 35 -18.22 -26.82 -19.17
N ALA A 36 -18.50 -28.10 -18.92
CA ALA A 36 -17.84 -28.90 -17.90
C ALA A 36 -16.39 -29.15 -18.35
N ALA A 37 -15.46 -28.37 -17.82
CA ALA A 37 -14.05 -28.65 -17.93
C ALA A 37 -13.66 -29.70 -16.87
N THR A 38 -13.18 -30.84 -17.36
CA THR A 38 -12.59 -31.94 -16.62
C THR A 38 -11.53 -31.44 -15.64
N ILE A 39 -11.75 -31.68 -14.35
CA ILE A 39 -10.79 -31.41 -13.28
C ILE A 39 -9.63 -32.41 -13.41
N ALA A 40 -8.48 -31.90 -13.81
CA ALA A 40 -7.21 -32.60 -13.71
C ALA A 40 -6.88 -32.88 -12.23
N ALA A 41 -6.25 -34.02 -11.99
CA ALA A 41 -5.92 -34.57 -10.69
C ALA A 41 -5.30 -33.54 -9.72
N LEU A 42 -5.82 -33.55 -8.49
CA LEU A 42 -5.30 -32.81 -7.33
C LEU A 42 -3.81 -33.15 -7.11
N PRO A 43 -2.92 -32.17 -6.86
CA PRO A 43 -1.60 -32.47 -6.33
C PRO A 43 -1.74 -33.00 -4.89
N THR A 44 -1.10 -34.14 -4.65
CA THR A 44 -0.91 -34.73 -3.32
C THR A 44 -0.32 -33.69 -2.37
N SER A 45 -1.12 -33.19 -1.44
CA SER A 45 -0.61 -32.44 -0.29
C SER A 45 0.16 -33.40 0.61
N THR A 46 1.47 -33.23 0.65
CA THR A 46 2.32 -33.79 1.69
C THR A 46 1.81 -33.29 3.05
N PRO A 47 1.59 -34.14 4.06
CA PRO A 47 1.21 -33.68 5.38
C PRO A 47 2.37 -32.89 5.99
N VAL A 48 2.09 -31.62 6.30
CA VAL A 48 2.97 -30.78 7.13
C VAL A 48 2.95 -31.37 8.55
N PRO A 49 4.10 -31.60 9.20
CA PRO A 49 4.12 -32.13 10.56
C PRO A 49 3.41 -31.16 11.51
N GLU A 50 2.34 -31.64 12.15
CA GLU A 50 1.68 -31.02 13.30
C GLU A 50 2.69 -30.83 14.43
N GLY A 51 3.22 -29.62 14.57
CA GLY A 51 4.26 -29.34 15.56
C GLY A 51 4.64 -27.89 15.79
N SER A 52 3.87 -26.92 15.28
CA SER A 52 4.04 -25.51 15.64
C SER A 52 2.68 -24.82 15.68
N THR A 53 2.24 -24.43 16.88
CA THR A 53 0.99 -23.66 17.10
C THR A 53 1.22 -22.16 16.86
N GLU A 54 2.38 -21.76 16.36
CA GLU A 54 2.62 -20.39 15.94
C GLU A 54 1.75 -20.06 14.73
N PRO A 55 1.04 -18.93 14.72
CA PRO A 55 0.33 -18.48 13.54
C PRO A 55 1.33 -18.39 12.38
N VAL A 56 1.05 -19.13 11.31
CA VAL A 56 1.80 -19.03 10.06
C VAL A 56 1.61 -17.62 9.54
N LEU A 57 2.69 -16.83 9.53
CA LEU A 57 2.68 -15.50 8.91
C LEU A 57 2.43 -15.68 7.41
N PRO A 58 1.59 -14.85 6.78
CA PRO A 58 1.52 -14.83 5.33
C PRO A 58 2.88 -14.36 4.78
N GLY A 59 3.39 -15.04 3.74
CA GLY A 59 4.63 -14.65 3.03
C GLY A 59 5.86 -15.53 3.29
N ASP A 60 6.87 -15.34 2.45
CA ASP A 60 8.20 -15.94 2.53
C ASP A 60 9.21 -14.92 3.09
N PRO A 61 9.73 -15.10 4.32
CA PRO A 61 10.65 -14.15 4.92
C PRO A 61 11.99 -14.04 4.18
N ALA A 62 12.42 -15.07 3.43
CA ALA A 62 13.64 -14.99 2.64
C ALA A 62 13.46 -14.06 1.42
N ARG A 63 12.28 -14.09 0.78
CA ARG A 63 11.93 -13.10 -0.27
C ARG A 63 11.74 -11.71 0.33
N GLY A 64 11.13 -11.63 1.51
CA GLY A 64 10.98 -10.39 2.25
C GLY A 64 12.30 -9.71 2.59
N GLU A 65 13.33 -10.48 2.97
CA GLU A 65 14.68 -9.96 3.20
C GLU A 65 15.27 -9.32 1.94
N ILE A 66 15.09 -9.96 0.78
CA ILE A 66 15.55 -9.43 -0.51
C ILE A 66 14.82 -8.11 -0.81
N LEU A 67 13.49 -8.07 -0.65
CA LEU A 67 12.69 -6.86 -0.86
C LEU A 67 13.08 -5.73 0.10
N PHE A 68 13.35 -6.05 1.37
CA PHE A 68 13.74 -5.09 2.40
C PHE A 68 15.06 -4.38 2.07
N ASN A 69 15.98 -5.09 1.42
CA ASN A 69 17.29 -4.58 1.01
C ASN A 69 17.31 -4.03 -0.43
N THR A 70 16.25 -4.25 -1.21
CA THR A 70 16.13 -3.76 -2.58
C THR A 70 15.60 -2.32 -2.59
N THR A 71 16.10 -1.51 -3.52
CA THR A 71 15.58 -0.16 -3.74
C THR A 71 14.27 -0.18 -4.52
N HIS A 72 13.27 0.53 -4.00
CA HIS A 72 11.94 0.72 -4.58
C HIS A 72 11.80 2.13 -5.12
N THR A 73 11.23 2.28 -6.31
CA THR A 73 10.94 3.60 -6.88
C THR A 73 9.57 4.06 -6.39
N THR A 74 9.56 5.08 -5.56
CA THR A 74 8.38 5.68 -4.94
C THR A 74 8.19 7.11 -5.44
N ALA A 75 7.03 7.71 -5.20
CA ALA A 75 6.77 9.12 -5.46
C ALA A 75 7.76 10.06 -4.72
N ALA A 76 8.31 9.61 -3.59
CA ALA A 76 9.28 10.35 -2.77
C ALA A 76 10.74 10.08 -3.17
N GLY A 77 11.01 9.25 -4.18
CA GLY A 77 12.36 8.90 -4.64
C GLY A 77 12.65 7.39 -4.62
N VAL A 78 13.93 7.04 -4.74
CA VAL A 78 14.38 5.64 -4.81
C VAL A 78 15.03 5.23 -3.49
N TRP A 79 14.39 4.33 -2.75
CA TRP A 79 14.77 4.01 -1.37
C TRP A 79 14.64 2.51 -1.09
N ALA A 80 15.49 1.98 -0.21
CA ALA A 80 15.33 0.63 0.34
C ALA A 80 14.88 0.73 1.79
N CYS A 81 14.11 -0.24 2.28
CA CYS A 81 13.61 -0.25 3.66
C CYS A 81 14.77 -0.19 4.66
N SER A 82 15.85 -0.93 4.37
CA SER A 82 17.07 -0.99 5.17
C SER A 82 17.85 0.33 5.29
N GLN A 83 17.61 1.30 4.40
CA GLN A 83 18.22 2.62 4.51
C GLN A 83 17.59 3.47 5.63
N CYS A 84 16.35 3.17 6.00
CA CYS A 84 15.60 3.92 7.00
C CYS A 84 15.31 3.11 8.28
N HIS A 85 15.33 1.78 8.20
CA HIS A 85 15.01 0.89 9.31
C HIS A 85 16.15 -0.10 9.56
N ALA A 86 16.58 -0.17 10.82
CA ALA A 86 17.50 -1.21 11.25
C ALA A 86 16.75 -2.53 11.48
N THR A 87 17.44 -3.65 11.31
CA THR A 87 16.91 -4.99 11.58
C THR A 87 16.97 -5.37 13.08
N ASP A 88 17.63 -4.55 13.88
CA ASP A 88 17.62 -4.60 15.34
C ASP A 88 16.77 -3.44 15.91
N ALA A 89 16.85 -3.19 17.22
CA ALA A 89 16.13 -2.09 17.85
C ALA A 89 16.76 -0.70 17.60
N THR A 90 17.85 -0.60 16.86
CA THR A 90 18.58 0.66 16.63
C THR A 90 17.72 1.63 15.83
N ARG A 91 17.66 2.88 16.32
CA ARG A 91 17.02 3.98 15.59
C ARG A 91 17.89 4.46 14.43
N LEU A 92 17.30 4.62 13.26
CA LEU A 92 17.87 5.33 12.11
C LEU A 92 17.00 6.56 11.78
N VAL A 93 16.56 6.68 10.52
CA VAL A 93 15.52 7.64 10.12
C VAL A 93 14.18 7.22 10.71
N GLY A 94 13.85 5.93 10.61
CA GLY A 94 12.70 5.30 11.23
C GLY A 94 13.06 4.51 12.49
N PRO A 95 12.06 3.88 13.15
CA PRO A 95 12.28 2.96 14.26
C PRO A 95 13.03 1.70 13.83
N GLY A 96 13.82 1.13 14.75
CA GLY A 96 14.36 -0.22 14.57
C GLY A 96 13.26 -1.29 14.60
N LEU A 97 13.42 -2.33 13.80
CA LEU A 97 12.43 -3.39 13.60
C LEU A 97 12.74 -4.68 14.38
N GLY A 98 13.86 -4.74 15.08
CA GLY A 98 14.15 -5.85 16.00
C GLY A 98 13.06 -6.00 17.06
N GLY A 99 12.66 -7.23 17.33
CA GLY A 99 11.59 -7.60 18.26
C GLY A 99 10.23 -7.00 17.91
N LEU A 100 9.99 -6.58 16.65
CA LEU A 100 8.72 -5.96 16.26
C LEU A 100 7.52 -6.84 16.58
N LYS A 101 7.64 -8.17 16.38
CA LYS A 101 6.57 -9.14 16.68
C LYS A 101 6.02 -8.99 18.11
N ASP A 102 6.89 -8.75 19.07
CA ASP A 102 6.51 -8.70 20.50
C ASP A 102 5.76 -7.42 20.87
N ARG A 103 6.03 -6.32 20.16
CA ARG A 103 5.42 -5.01 20.44
C ARG A 103 4.26 -4.66 19.51
N ALA A 104 4.26 -5.13 18.26
CA ALA A 104 3.33 -4.73 17.22
C ALA A 104 1.85 -4.91 17.60
N ALA A 105 1.48 -6.05 18.20
CA ALA A 105 0.11 -6.34 18.61
C ALA A 105 -0.42 -5.45 19.76
N SER A 106 0.47 -4.73 20.44
CA SER A 106 0.13 -3.79 21.51
C SER A 106 0.22 -2.32 21.09
N THR A 107 0.75 -2.05 19.88
CA THR A 107 0.96 -0.68 19.38
C THR A 107 -0.36 0.02 19.06
N VAL A 108 -1.28 -0.70 18.41
CA VAL A 108 -2.62 -0.20 18.07
C VAL A 108 -3.68 -1.15 18.61
N VAL A 109 -4.58 -0.61 19.44
CA VAL A 109 -5.64 -1.40 20.06
C VAL A 109 -6.51 -2.05 18.99
N GLY A 110 -6.64 -3.37 19.06
CA GLY A 110 -7.48 -4.16 18.16
C GLY A 110 -6.80 -4.64 16.87
N GLN A 111 -5.49 -4.38 16.69
CA GLN A 111 -4.71 -4.95 15.58
C GLN A 111 -3.78 -6.06 16.08
N THR A 112 -3.70 -7.14 15.32
CA THR A 112 -2.65 -8.15 15.44
C THR A 112 -1.30 -7.59 14.98
N ALA A 113 -0.20 -8.29 15.28
CA ALA A 113 1.13 -7.91 14.79
C ALA A 113 1.19 -7.88 13.25
N VAL A 114 0.53 -8.83 12.59
CA VAL A 114 0.43 -8.89 11.13
C VAL A 114 -0.33 -7.69 10.59
N GLU A 115 -1.53 -7.42 11.10
CA GLU A 115 -2.37 -6.30 10.65
C GLU A 115 -1.64 -4.96 10.84
N TYR A 116 -1.07 -4.72 12.02
CA TYR A 116 -0.32 -3.49 12.30
C TYR A 116 0.85 -3.30 11.32
N THR A 117 1.60 -4.37 11.07
CA THR A 117 2.78 -4.31 10.19
C THR A 117 2.37 -4.09 8.73
N HIS A 118 1.36 -4.82 8.26
CA HIS A 118 0.79 -4.64 6.92
C HIS A 118 0.27 -3.22 6.75
N THR A 119 -0.57 -2.73 7.68
CA THR A 119 -1.09 -1.35 7.66
C THR A 119 0.04 -0.32 7.67
N SER A 120 1.09 -0.53 8.47
CA SER A 120 2.25 0.38 8.48
C SER A 120 2.99 0.47 7.14
N ILE A 121 2.91 -0.56 6.30
CA ILE A 121 3.52 -0.57 4.96
C ILE A 121 2.59 0.10 3.93
N VAL A 122 1.30 -0.25 3.94
CA VAL A 122 0.34 0.22 2.91
C VAL A 122 -0.28 1.58 3.20
N ASP A 123 -0.29 1.99 4.47
CA ASP A 123 -0.75 3.29 4.97
C ASP A 123 0.16 3.77 6.12
N PRO A 124 1.40 4.21 5.82
CA PRO A 124 2.38 4.54 6.86
C PRO A 124 2.04 5.74 7.73
N GLN A 125 0.97 6.49 7.41
CA GLN A 125 0.46 7.57 8.26
C GLN A 125 -0.73 7.14 9.13
N ALA A 126 -1.26 5.92 8.97
CA ALA A 126 -2.31 5.39 9.85
C ALA A 126 -1.89 5.39 11.33
N HIS A 127 -0.60 5.14 11.59
CA HIS A 127 -0.02 5.23 12.93
C HIS A 127 1.47 5.58 12.87
N VAL A 128 1.82 6.75 13.40
CA VAL A 128 3.22 7.11 13.64
C VAL A 128 3.56 6.82 15.09
N VAL A 129 4.47 5.86 15.29
CA VAL A 129 4.92 5.47 16.64
C VAL A 129 5.57 6.64 17.37
N GLN A 130 5.44 6.67 18.69
CA GLN A 130 6.12 7.66 19.51
C GLN A 130 7.63 7.44 19.51
N GLY A 131 8.40 8.52 19.63
CA GLY A 131 9.85 8.48 19.73
C GLY A 131 10.40 9.73 20.39
N ASP A 132 11.64 9.66 20.87
CA ASP A 132 12.38 10.80 21.43
C ASP A 132 13.77 10.88 20.76
N PRO A 133 14.02 11.86 19.86
CA PRO A 133 13.06 12.85 19.38
C PRO A 133 11.90 12.23 18.56
N PRO A 134 10.77 12.93 18.39
CA PRO A 134 9.66 12.43 17.58
C PRO A 134 10.09 12.03 16.16
N TYR A 135 9.44 11.01 15.58
CA TYR A 135 9.65 10.65 14.18
C TYR A 135 8.97 11.69 13.27
N PRO A 136 9.61 12.11 12.17
CA PRO A 136 8.97 13.07 11.26
C PRO A 136 7.83 12.39 10.49
N GLU A 137 6.72 13.12 10.34
CA GLU A 137 5.57 12.68 9.54
C GLU A 137 5.94 12.58 8.06
N ASN A 138 5.23 11.73 7.31
CA ASN A 138 5.40 11.54 5.87
C ASN A 138 6.81 11.13 5.41
N MET A 139 7.65 10.59 6.30
CA MET A 139 9.01 10.13 5.94
C MET A 139 9.02 8.78 5.23
N MET A 140 8.13 7.87 5.61
CA MET A 140 7.96 6.60 4.90
C MET A 140 7.12 6.85 3.63
N PRO A 141 7.56 6.40 2.44
CA PRO A 141 6.78 6.58 1.20
C PRO A 141 5.37 5.97 1.30
N GLN A 142 4.38 6.66 0.74
CA GLN A 142 2.95 6.37 0.93
C GLN A 142 2.36 5.46 -0.16
N ASP A 143 3.14 5.11 -1.16
CA ASP A 143 2.70 4.47 -2.40
C ASP A 143 3.19 3.03 -2.56
N PHE A 144 3.65 2.40 -1.48
CA PHE A 144 4.09 0.98 -1.52
C PHE A 144 2.99 0.04 -2.01
N SER A 145 1.74 0.27 -1.64
CA SER A 145 0.59 -0.52 -2.14
C SER A 145 0.32 -0.38 -3.64
N GLN A 146 0.92 0.62 -4.29
CA GLN A 146 0.79 0.87 -5.73
C GLN A 146 1.95 0.28 -6.52
N ILE A 147 3.11 0.08 -5.89
CA ILE A 147 4.34 -0.38 -6.56
C ILE A 147 4.75 -1.81 -6.18
N LEU A 148 4.29 -2.32 -5.04
CA LEU A 148 4.48 -3.69 -4.60
C LEU A 148 3.17 -4.46 -4.73
N SER A 149 3.28 -5.71 -5.17
CA SER A 149 2.16 -6.65 -5.14
C SER A 149 1.80 -7.03 -3.71
N THR A 150 0.59 -7.58 -3.53
CA THR A 150 0.15 -8.12 -2.23
C THR A 150 1.10 -9.19 -1.71
N GLU A 151 1.59 -10.08 -2.57
CA GLU A 151 2.54 -11.13 -2.17
C GLU A 151 3.88 -10.56 -1.70
N GLU A 152 4.40 -9.52 -2.36
CA GLU A 152 5.63 -8.85 -1.93
C GLU A 152 5.46 -8.11 -0.59
N ILE A 153 4.27 -7.55 -0.34
CA ILE A 153 3.94 -6.93 0.95
C ILE A 153 3.87 -8.00 2.04
N ASP A 154 3.20 -9.13 1.77
CA ASP A 154 3.13 -10.25 2.71
C ASP A 154 4.53 -10.80 3.04
N ASP A 155 5.40 -10.95 2.03
CA ASP A 155 6.80 -11.35 2.22
C ASP A 155 7.56 -10.37 3.12
N LEU A 156 7.40 -9.05 2.90
CA LEU A 156 7.99 -8.02 3.75
C LEU A 156 7.48 -8.13 5.20
N VAL A 157 6.17 -8.34 5.39
CA VAL A 157 5.56 -8.53 6.72
C VAL A 157 6.14 -9.77 7.41
N ALA A 158 6.24 -10.90 6.70
CA ALA A 158 6.86 -12.12 7.21
C ALA A 158 8.31 -11.88 7.65
N TYR A 159 9.10 -11.19 6.83
CA TYR A 159 10.49 -10.89 7.14
C TYR A 159 10.62 -9.99 8.38
N VAL A 160 9.95 -8.84 8.42
CA VAL A 160 10.14 -7.90 9.54
C VAL A 160 9.61 -8.44 10.87
N LEU A 161 8.60 -9.32 10.85
CA LEU A 161 8.11 -10.01 12.05
C LEU A 161 8.97 -11.22 12.45
N SER A 162 9.90 -11.65 11.60
CA SER A 162 10.88 -12.69 11.92
C SER A 162 12.15 -12.15 12.59
N LEU A 163 12.33 -10.83 12.60
CA LEU A 163 13.51 -10.17 13.16
C LEU A 163 13.60 -10.36 14.69
N PRO A 164 14.81 -10.62 15.23
CA PRO A 164 15.03 -10.91 16.64
C PRO A 164 14.87 -9.69 17.55
#